data_AF-A0A6M0JBD7-F1
#
_entry.id   AF-A0A6M0JBD7-F1
#
_cell.length_a   1.000
_cell.length_b   1.000
_cell.length_c   1.000
_cell.angle_alpha   90.00
_cell.angle_beta   90.00
_cell.angle_gamma   90.00
#
_symmetry.space_group_name_H-M   'P 1'
#
loop_
_entity.id
_entity.type
_entity.pdbx_description
1 polymer ?
#
loop_
_entity_poly.entity_id
_entity_poly.type
_entity_poly.pdbx_seq_one_letter_code
_entity_poly.pdbx_strand_id
1 'polypeptide(L)'
;MFSSKEARLLHDKLLEVSLLEKVYVTTTKSFGCCCGVEWSGKGWSYEIVSGNDNLTVLGREIIATGNLQLVTKEKLVFSLGELVEFRFYGDGQPTRIVQGIQLICDSWFYSIEWMSPSISEKGDGIFTSRDSIARVTDYDLERVRL
;
A
#
# COMPACT_ATOMS: atom_id res chain seq x y z
N MET A 1 15.93 3.64 3.82
CA MET A 1 15.99 4.15 2.44
C MET A 1 15.95 2.95 1.52
N PHE A 2 14.83 2.73 0.84
CA PHE A 2 14.73 1.62 -0.12
C PHE A 2 15.76 1.85 -1.24
N SER A 3 16.57 0.84 -1.51
CA SER A 3 17.44 0.85 -2.69
C SER A 3 16.55 0.77 -3.94
N SER A 4 16.95 1.40 -5.05
CA SER A 4 16.34 1.22 -6.38
C SER A 4 16.11 -0.27 -6.75
N LYS A 5 16.89 -1.19 -6.16
CA LYS A 5 16.74 -2.64 -6.30
C LYS A 5 15.53 -3.22 -5.54
N GLU A 6 15.15 -2.65 -4.42
CA GLU A 6 14.01 -3.10 -3.60
C GLU A 6 12.67 -2.56 -4.13
N ALA A 7 12.67 -1.36 -4.73
CA ALA A 7 11.53 -0.85 -5.49
C ALA A 7 11.23 -1.73 -6.72
N ARG A 8 12.28 -2.23 -7.40
CA ARG A 8 12.13 -3.24 -8.46
C ARG A 8 11.60 -4.58 -7.94
N LEU A 9 11.94 -4.99 -6.72
CA LEU A 9 11.36 -6.18 -6.08
C LEU A 9 9.87 -6.01 -5.73
N LEU A 10 9.38 -4.79 -5.49
CA LEU A 10 7.95 -4.50 -5.36
C LEU A 10 7.22 -4.57 -6.71
N HIS A 11 7.89 -4.20 -7.80
CA HIS A 11 7.38 -4.33 -9.17
C HIS A 11 7.42 -5.78 -9.69
N ASP A 12 8.45 -6.55 -9.33
CA ASP A 12 8.69 -7.91 -9.83
C ASP A 12 8.11 -9.03 -8.95
N LYS A 13 7.66 -8.73 -7.71
CA LYS A 13 6.80 -9.65 -6.97
C LYS A 13 5.39 -9.54 -7.50
N LEU A 14 4.92 -10.61 -8.14
CA LEU A 14 3.49 -10.86 -8.30
C LEU A 14 2.83 -10.74 -6.92
N LEU A 15 1.90 -9.79 -6.80
CA LEU A 15 1.00 -9.74 -5.65
C LEU A 15 0.36 -11.13 -5.49
N GLU A 16 0.31 -11.63 -4.26
CA GLU A 16 -0.34 -12.92 -3.99
C GLU A 16 -1.85 -12.85 -4.25
N VAL A 17 -2.41 -11.63 -4.17
CA VAL A 17 -3.83 -11.34 -4.34
C VAL A 17 -3.99 -10.02 -5.09
N SER A 18 -4.88 -9.98 -6.06
CA SER A 18 -5.20 -8.75 -6.78
C SER A 18 -6.15 -7.86 -5.97
N LEU A 19 -6.07 -6.53 -6.14
CA LEU A 19 -7.08 -5.62 -5.64
C LEU A 19 -8.45 -5.99 -6.24
N LEU A 20 -9.49 -5.86 -5.43
CA LEU A 20 -10.87 -6.25 -5.73
C LEU A 20 -11.07 -7.75 -5.94
N GLU A 21 -10.08 -8.59 -5.68
CA GLU A 21 -10.26 -10.02 -5.78
C GLU A 21 -11.05 -10.56 -4.59
N LYS A 22 -12.01 -11.45 -4.85
CA LYS A 22 -12.60 -12.25 -3.79
C LYS A 22 -11.55 -13.21 -3.26
N VAL A 23 -11.41 -13.28 -1.95
CA VAL A 23 -10.45 -14.15 -1.28
C VAL A 23 -11.08 -14.94 -0.17
N TYR A 24 -10.45 -16.07 0.17
CA TYR A 24 -10.77 -16.82 1.37
C TYR A 24 -9.71 -16.54 2.44
N VAL A 25 -10.15 -16.07 3.61
CA VAL A 25 -9.29 -15.79 4.76
C VAL A 25 -9.27 -17.03 5.65
N THR A 26 -8.09 -17.63 5.78
CA THR A 26 -7.92 -18.94 6.45
C THR A 26 -8.11 -18.88 7.96
N THR A 27 -7.76 -17.75 8.59
CA THR A 27 -7.83 -17.53 10.03
C THR A 27 -9.28 -17.39 10.52
N THR A 28 -10.11 -16.65 9.78
CA THR A 28 -11.54 -16.45 10.08
C THR A 28 -12.45 -17.48 9.40
N LYS A 29 -11.92 -18.25 8.44
CA LYS A 29 -12.66 -19.21 7.61
C LYS A 29 -13.83 -18.56 6.87
N SER A 30 -13.64 -17.34 6.40
CA SER A 30 -14.67 -16.56 5.71
C SER A 30 -14.17 -16.07 4.34
N PHE A 31 -15.11 -15.74 3.46
CA PHE A 31 -14.82 -15.04 2.23
C PHE A 31 -14.94 -13.54 2.43
N GLY A 32 -14.05 -12.80 1.78
CA GLY A 32 -14.12 -11.35 1.69
C GLY A 32 -13.60 -10.85 0.34
N CYS A 33 -13.60 -9.54 0.17
CA CYS A 33 -13.03 -8.87 -0.99
C CYS A 33 -11.77 -8.12 -0.57
N CYS A 34 -10.66 -8.34 -1.28
CA CYS A 34 -9.45 -7.55 -1.11
C CYS A 34 -9.75 -6.11 -1.55
N CYS A 35 -9.70 -5.16 -0.62
CA CYS A 35 -9.88 -3.75 -0.90
C CYS A 35 -8.57 -2.96 -0.77
N GLY A 36 -7.52 -3.55 -0.22
CA GLY A 36 -6.25 -2.87 -0.09
C GLY A 36 -5.07 -3.79 0.11
N VAL A 37 -3.90 -3.24 -0.17
CA VAL A 37 -2.62 -3.89 0.02
C VAL A 37 -1.59 -2.84 0.41
N GLU A 38 -0.74 -3.15 1.38
CA GLU A 38 0.29 -2.26 1.88
C GLU A 38 1.56 -3.06 2.17
N TRP A 39 2.70 -2.59 1.69
CA TRP A 39 3.99 -3.17 2.02
C TRP A 39 4.49 -2.62 3.35
N SER A 40 5.03 -3.52 4.19
CA SER A 40 5.74 -3.16 5.41
C SER A 40 7.04 -3.94 5.53
N GLY A 41 7.87 -3.61 6.52
CA GLY A 41 9.06 -4.39 6.84
C GLY A 41 8.79 -5.87 7.19
N LYS A 42 7.53 -6.25 7.46
CA LYS A 42 7.10 -7.64 7.73
C LYS A 42 6.55 -8.35 6.49
N GLY A 43 6.49 -7.68 5.34
CA GLY A 43 5.88 -8.17 4.10
C GLY A 43 4.59 -7.44 3.74
N TRP A 44 3.87 -8.01 2.76
CA TRP A 44 2.57 -7.52 2.30
C TRP A 44 1.47 -7.82 3.33
N SER A 45 0.78 -6.77 3.76
CA SER A 45 -0.52 -6.84 4.44
C SER A 45 -1.63 -6.50 3.46
N TYR A 46 -2.75 -7.19 3.57
CA TYR A 46 -3.94 -7.02 2.76
C TYR A 46 -5.11 -6.63 3.64
N GLU A 47 -5.93 -5.72 3.13
CA GLU A 47 -7.15 -5.24 3.74
C GLU A 47 -8.33 -5.92 3.06
N ILE A 48 -9.11 -6.68 3.84
CA ILE A 48 -10.19 -7.52 3.34
C ILE A 48 -11.51 -7.06 3.96
N VAL A 49 -12.47 -6.71 3.11
CA VAL A 49 -13.85 -6.43 3.53
C VAL A 49 -14.64 -7.74 3.52
N SER A 50 -15.19 -8.13 4.66
CA SER A 50 -16.00 -9.35 4.83
C SER A 50 -17.31 -8.99 5.53
N GLY A 51 -18.35 -8.66 4.75
CA GLY A 51 -19.61 -8.17 5.30
C GLY A 51 -19.44 -6.76 5.87
N ASN A 52 -19.65 -6.60 7.19
CA ASN A 52 -19.46 -5.33 7.90
C ASN A 52 -18.09 -5.21 8.57
N ASP A 53 -17.25 -6.24 8.46
CA ASP A 53 -15.94 -6.29 9.10
C ASP A 53 -14.81 -5.97 8.10
N ASN A 54 -13.80 -5.24 8.59
CA ASN A 54 -12.55 -5.00 7.88
C ASN A 54 -11.44 -5.79 8.57
N LEU A 55 -10.73 -6.61 7.81
CA LEU A 55 -9.67 -7.48 8.30
C LEU A 55 -8.34 -7.10 7.66
N THR A 56 -7.33 -6.83 8.48
CA THR A 56 -5.94 -6.74 8.04
C THR A 56 -5.27 -8.09 8.22
N VAL A 57 -4.83 -8.73 7.13
CA VAL A 57 -4.21 -10.07 7.15
C VAL A 57 -2.96 -10.11 6.29
N LEU A 58 -2.05 -11.04 6.58
CA LEU A 58 -0.85 -11.25 5.77
C LEU A 58 -1.16 -12.18 4.60
N GLY A 59 -0.41 -12.04 3.50
CA GLY A 59 -0.67 -12.82 2.27
C GLY A 59 -0.76 -14.34 2.49
N ARG A 60 0.10 -14.90 3.35
CA ARG A 60 0.08 -16.33 3.75
C ARG A 60 -1.21 -16.81 4.41
N GLU A 61 -2.06 -15.89 4.87
CA GLU A 61 -3.33 -16.18 5.54
C GLU A 61 -4.50 -16.15 4.55
N ILE A 62 -4.22 -15.89 3.28
CA ILE A 62 -5.20 -15.63 2.23
C ILE A 62 -5.05 -16.66 1.11
N ILE A 63 -6.17 -17.07 0.56
CA ILE A 63 -6.22 -17.87 -0.67
C ILE A 63 -6.93 -17.03 -1.73
N ALA A 64 -6.17 -16.64 -2.74
CA ALA A 64 -6.66 -16.01 -3.97
C ALA A 64 -7.65 -16.95 -4.68
N THR A 65 -8.77 -16.40 -5.15
CA THR A 65 -9.78 -17.19 -5.89
C THR A 65 -9.74 -16.94 -7.40
N GLY A 66 -8.99 -15.93 -7.85
CA GLY A 66 -8.98 -15.45 -9.23
C GLY A 66 -10.25 -14.69 -9.63
N ASN A 67 -11.23 -14.53 -8.74
CA ASN A 67 -12.49 -13.87 -9.04
C ASN A 67 -12.42 -12.39 -8.69
N LEU A 68 -12.07 -11.57 -9.68
CA LEU A 68 -12.12 -10.10 -9.57
C LEU A 68 -13.57 -9.64 -9.44
N GLN A 69 -13.84 -8.89 -8.37
CA GLN A 69 -15.10 -8.19 -8.16
C GLN A 69 -15.03 -6.86 -8.91
N LEU A 70 -15.94 -6.65 -9.86
CA LEU A 70 -16.07 -5.40 -10.60
C LEU A 70 -16.86 -4.40 -9.74
N VAL A 71 -16.20 -3.87 -8.70
CA VAL A 71 -16.88 -3.03 -7.70
C VAL A 71 -16.67 -1.53 -7.97
N THR A 72 -15.56 -1.12 -8.57
CA THR A 72 -15.20 0.30 -8.62
C THR A 72 -15.52 0.94 -9.97
N LYS A 73 -16.09 2.16 -9.92
CA LYS A 73 -16.16 3.05 -11.08
C LYS A 73 -14.83 3.76 -11.35
N GLU A 74 -14.03 3.95 -10.30
CA GLU A 74 -12.75 4.66 -10.39
C GLU A 74 -11.61 3.72 -10.77
N LYS A 75 -10.83 4.18 -11.75
CA LYS A 75 -9.59 3.54 -12.17
C LYS A 75 -8.46 4.00 -11.24
N LEU A 76 -7.58 3.08 -10.90
CA LEU A 76 -6.32 3.40 -10.22
C LEU A 76 -5.52 4.42 -11.03
N VAL A 77 -5.14 5.52 -10.38
CA VAL A 77 -4.35 6.61 -10.97
C VAL A 77 -2.86 6.29 -10.91
N PHE A 78 -2.41 5.74 -9.78
CA PHE A 78 -1.03 5.34 -9.54
C PHE A 78 -0.94 3.83 -9.26
N SER A 79 0.21 3.24 -9.57
CA SER A 79 0.50 1.83 -9.32
C SER A 79 1.37 1.63 -8.07
N LEU A 80 1.31 0.45 -7.47
CA LEU A 80 2.29 0.07 -6.44
C LEU A 80 3.71 0.13 -7.01
N GLY A 81 4.65 0.62 -6.22
CA GLY A 81 6.03 0.80 -6.64
C GLY A 81 6.25 2.01 -7.55
N GLU A 82 5.20 2.72 -7.98
CA GLU A 82 5.33 3.93 -8.79
C GLU A 82 6.01 5.05 -7.99
N LEU A 83 6.90 5.79 -8.65
CA LEU A 83 7.49 7.00 -8.11
C LEU A 83 6.56 8.19 -8.34
N VAL A 84 6.21 8.88 -7.26
CA VAL A 84 5.27 10.01 -7.23
C VAL A 84 5.88 11.19 -6.48
N GLU A 85 5.51 12.41 -6.83
CA GLU A 85 5.86 13.61 -6.08
C GLU A 85 4.71 13.96 -5.13
N PHE A 86 5.02 14.13 -3.85
CA PHE A 86 4.02 14.49 -2.86
C PHE A 86 3.97 16.01 -2.69
N ARG A 87 2.79 16.60 -2.96
CA ARG A 87 2.61 18.06 -3.09
C ARG A 87 2.89 18.86 -1.81
N PHE A 88 2.72 18.24 -0.64
CA PHE A 88 2.84 18.92 0.66
C PHE A 88 4.19 18.66 1.34
N TYR A 89 5.22 18.33 0.57
CA TYR A 89 6.53 18.14 1.16
C TYR A 89 7.19 19.48 1.47
N GLY A 90 7.81 19.59 2.66
CA GLY A 90 8.63 20.73 3.06
C GLY A 90 9.97 20.77 2.29
N ASP A 91 11.07 21.03 2.99
CA ASP A 91 12.37 21.34 2.35
C ASP A 91 13.18 20.15 1.77
N GLY A 92 12.62 18.95 1.62
CA GLY A 92 13.39 17.80 1.10
C GLY A 92 13.08 17.43 -0.37
N GLN A 93 13.58 16.28 -0.83
CA GLN A 93 13.19 15.70 -2.12
C GLN A 93 11.69 15.29 -2.15
N PRO A 94 10.88 15.73 -3.10
CA PRO A 94 9.43 15.47 -3.13
C PRO A 94 9.06 14.04 -3.55
N THR A 95 10.01 13.29 -4.13
CA THR A 95 9.74 11.97 -4.74
C THR A 95 9.60 10.85 -3.71
N ARG A 96 8.55 10.05 -3.84
CA ARG A 96 8.15 8.93 -2.98
C ARG A 96 7.76 7.72 -3.79
N ILE A 97 7.76 6.56 -3.14
CA ILE A 97 7.26 5.30 -3.70
C ILE A 97 5.87 5.04 -3.13
N VAL A 98 4.93 4.65 -4.00
CA VAL A 98 3.62 4.12 -3.58
C VAL A 98 3.83 2.73 -2.95
N GLN A 99 3.71 2.64 -1.63
CA GLN A 99 3.91 1.41 -0.85
C GLN A 99 2.61 0.67 -0.57
N GLY A 100 1.47 1.35 -0.69
CA GLY A 100 0.16 0.74 -0.49
C GLY A 100 -0.92 1.42 -1.31
N ILE A 101 -1.99 0.68 -1.56
CA ILE A 101 -3.19 1.13 -2.25
C ILE A 101 -4.38 0.55 -1.51
N GLN A 102 -5.38 1.37 -1.21
CA GLN A 102 -6.60 0.95 -0.52
C GLN A 102 -7.82 1.64 -1.10
N LEU A 103 -8.91 0.89 -1.26
CA LEU A 103 -10.23 1.41 -1.60
C LEU A 103 -11.01 1.66 -0.30
N ILE A 104 -11.40 2.90 -0.07
CA ILE A 104 -12.22 3.30 1.08
C ILE A 104 -13.35 4.18 0.56
N CYS A 105 -14.60 3.82 0.86
CA CYS A 105 -15.79 4.58 0.44
C CYS A 105 -15.79 4.90 -1.07
N ASP A 106 -15.47 3.91 -1.91
CA ASP A 106 -15.36 4.01 -3.37
C ASP A 106 -14.27 4.97 -3.89
N SER A 107 -13.32 5.39 -3.05
CA SER A 107 -12.19 6.23 -3.42
C SER A 107 -10.86 5.55 -3.15
N TRP A 108 -9.92 5.73 -4.06
CA TRP A 108 -8.56 5.18 -3.95
C TRP A 108 -7.67 6.06 -3.07
N PHE A 109 -7.07 5.43 -2.07
CA PHE A 109 -6.04 6.00 -1.21
C PHE A 109 -4.71 5.31 -1.46
N TYR A 110 -3.64 6.08 -1.35
CA TYR A 110 -2.27 5.64 -1.58
C TYR A 110 -1.46 5.83 -0.30
N SER A 111 -0.76 4.78 0.12
CA SER A 111 0.20 4.84 1.22
C SER A 111 1.57 5.19 0.64
N ILE A 112 2.15 6.30 1.09
CA ILE A 112 3.49 6.78 0.70
C ILE A 112 4.37 6.98 1.93
N GLU A 113 5.68 6.88 1.77
CA GLU A 113 6.62 7.17 2.86
C GLU A 113 6.66 8.69 3.15
N TRP A 114 6.18 9.13 4.31
CA TRP A 114 6.13 10.53 4.74
C TRP A 114 7.50 11.09 5.14
N MET A 115 8.29 10.30 5.89
CA MET A 115 9.65 10.65 6.29
C MET A 115 10.59 9.50 5.98
N SER A 116 11.64 9.76 5.19
CA SER A 116 12.75 8.83 5.13
C SER A 116 13.35 8.70 6.53
N PRO A 117 13.63 7.48 7.03
CA PRO A 117 14.33 7.34 8.29
C PRO A 117 15.69 8.02 8.14
N SER A 118 15.80 9.25 8.62
CA SER A 118 17.07 9.87 8.90
C SER A 118 17.71 9.00 9.97
N ILE A 119 18.89 8.43 9.67
CA ILE A 119 19.75 7.85 10.70
C ILE A 119 19.97 8.98 11.71
N SER A 120 19.27 8.92 12.84
CA SER A 120 19.56 9.83 13.94
C SER A 120 20.92 9.40 14.49
N GLU A 121 21.93 10.27 14.37
CA GLU A 121 23.23 10.09 15.04
C GLU A 121 23.11 9.99 16.58
N LYS A 122 21.92 10.27 17.13
CA LYS A 122 21.58 10.08 18.54
C LYS A 122 20.51 9.00 18.68
N GLY A 123 20.88 7.86 19.24
CA GLY A 123 20.06 6.65 19.37
C GLY A 123 18.90 6.73 20.36
N ASP A 124 18.06 7.77 20.30
CA ASP A 124 16.95 7.98 21.25
C ASP A 124 15.55 8.03 20.62
N GLY A 125 15.40 7.67 19.33
CA GLY A 125 14.09 7.59 18.70
C GLY A 125 14.05 6.55 17.60
N ILE A 126 13.65 5.32 17.95
CA ILE A 126 13.24 4.34 16.94
C ILE A 126 11.87 4.81 16.43
N PHE A 127 11.86 5.66 15.40
CA PHE A 127 10.64 5.89 14.63
C PHE A 127 10.18 4.54 14.13
N THR A 128 9.01 4.09 14.57
CA THR A 128 8.48 2.83 14.09
C THR A 128 8.03 3.05 12.64
N SER A 129 8.17 2.04 11.79
CA SER A 129 7.80 2.10 10.36
C SER A 129 6.37 2.58 10.07
N ARG A 130 5.50 2.68 11.08
CA ARG A 130 4.14 3.24 10.96
C ARG A 130 4.09 4.76 11.08
N ASP A 131 5.07 5.37 11.75
CA ASP A 131 5.16 6.83 11.95
C ASP A 131 5.72 7.56 10.70
N SER A 132 6.11 6.77 9.69
CA SER A 132 6.71 7.26 8.44
C SER A 132 5.84 7.00 7.22
N ILE A 133 4.56 6.62 7.35
CA ILE A 133 3.66 6.39 6.22
C ILE A 133 2.49 7.38 6.29
N ALA A 134 2.27 8.11 5.19
CA ALA A 134 1.08 8.93 5.00
C ALA A 134 0.11 8.23 4.04
N ARG A 135 -1.18 8.28 4.37
CA ARG A 135 -2.27 7.92 3.44
C ARG A 135 -2.82 9.18 2.80
N VAL A 136 -2.83 9.18 1.48
CA VAL A 136 -3.14 10.36 0.68
C VAL A 136 -4.03 9.97 -0.49
N THR A 137 -4.69 10.96 -1.07
CA THR A 137 -5.48 10.78 -2.29
C THR A 137 -4.62 11.05 -3.53
N ASP A 138 -5.14 10.76 -4.72
CA ASP A 138 -4.49 11.12 -5.97
C ASP A 138 -4.31 12.64 -6.13
N TYR A 139 -5.18 13.45 -5.53
CA TYR A 139 -5.04 14.92 -5.49
C TYR A 139 -3.79 15.39 -4.76
N ASP A 140 -3.18 14.56 -3.93
CA ASP A 140 -2.00 14.96 -3.16
C ASP A 140 -0.68 14.57 -3.87
N LEU A 141 -0.79 13.87 -5.00
CA LEU A 141 0.31 13.24 -5.72
C LEU A 141 0.44 13.76 -7.15
N GLU A 142 1.67 13.83 -7.63
CA GLU A 142 2.00 14.09 -9.04
C GLU A 142 2.90 13.01 -9.62
N ARG A 143 2.86 12.81 -10.93
CA ARG A 143 3.82 11.93 -11.61
C ARG A 143 5.17 12.63 -11.70
N VAL A 144 6.23 11.92 -11.36
CA VAL A 144 7.60 12.40 -11.58
C VAL A 144 7.79 12.69 -13.07
N ARG A 145 8.17 13.91 -13.41
CA ARG A 145 8.52 14.29 -14.78
C ARG A 145 10.00 13.92 -15.01
N LEU A 146 10.24 12.98 -15.93
CA LEU A 146 11.58 12.60 -16.39
C LEU A 146 12.14 13.61 -17.40
#